data_AF-F4KH37-F1
#
_entry.id   AF-F4KH37-F1
#
_cell.length_a   1.000
_cell.length_b   1.000
_cell.length_c   1.000
_cell.angle_alpha   90.00
_cell.angle_beta   90.00
_cell.angle_gamma   90.00
#
_symmetry.space_group_name_H-M   'P 1'
#
loop_
_entity.id
_entity.type
_entity.pdbx_description
1 polymer ?
#
loop_
_entity_poly.entity_id
_entity_poly.type
_entity_poly.pdbx_seq_one_letter_code
_entity_poly.pdbx_strand_id
1 'polypeptide(L)' 'MTLQAPFLGQGIVGEVASTGNHQWLFSDTLFQTIAIIPLGSSGVVQLGSTQKILESTKILEQTTRALQETC' A
#
# COMPACT_ATOMS: atom_id res chain seq x y z
N MET A 1 5.94 14.42 17.65
CA MET A 1 5.47 13.11 17.16
C MET A 1 4.08 13.34 16.57
N THR A 2 4.02 13.61 15.27
CA THR A 2 2.77 13.99 14.59
C THR A 2 2.09 12.71 14.11
N LEU A 3 1.06 12.26 14.83
CA LEU A 3 0.19 11.18 14.35
C LEU A 3 -0.64 11.78 13.21
N GLN A 4 -0.23 11.58 11.96
CA GLN A 4 -1.10 11.84 10.83
C GLN A 4 -2.11 10.70 10.79
N ALA A 5 -3.25 10.87 11.45
CA ALA A 5 -4.37 9.96 11.26
C ALA A 5 -4.81 10.11 9.79
N PRO A 6 -4.74 9.05 8.96
CA PRO A 6 -5.30 9.11 7.63
C PRO A 6 -6.83 9.26 7.76
N PHE A 7 -7.35 10.36 7.25
CA PHE A 7 -8.79 10.61 7.14
C PHE A 7 -9.28 9.90 5.88
N LEU A 8 -10.40 9.17 5.99
CA LEU A 8 -11.00 8.43 4.89
C LEU A 8 -11.20 9.35 3.68
N GLY A 9 -10.64 8.98 2.53
CA GLY A 9 -10.77 9.72 1.27
C GLY A 9 -9.75 10.84 1.03
N GLN A 10 -8.71 10.98 1.84
CA GLN A 10 -7.74 12.06 1.66
C GLN A 10 -6.33 11.60 2.05
N GLY A 11 -5.32 12.03 1.28
CA GLY A 11 -3.99 11.45 1.31
C GLY A 11 -3.94 10.08 0.61
N ILE A 12 -2.72 9.58 0.33
CA ILE A 12 -2.51 8.42 -0.55
C ILE A 12 -3.20 7.16 -0.01
N VAL A 13 -3.10 6.90 1.30
CA VAL A 13 -3.77 5.74 1.94
C VAL A 13 -5.30 5.85 1.86
N GLY A 14 -5.85 7.05 2.09
CA GLY A 14 -7.30 7.28 2.05
C GLY A 14 -7.88 7.16 0.65
N GLU A 15 -7.14 7.59 -0.38
CA GLU A 15 -7.53 7.45 -1.79
C GLU A 15 -7.50 5.99 -2.24
N VAL A 16 -6.44 5.24 -1.89
CA VAL A 16 -6.35 3.80 -2.17
C VAL A 16 -7.46 3.02 -1.47
N ALA A 17 -7.78 3.35 -0.21
CA ALA A 17 -8.88 2.74 0.52
C ALA A 17 -10.23 2.98 -0.15
N SER A 18 -10.45 4.20 -0.68
CA SER A 18 -11.72 4.60 -1.29
C SER A 18 -11.90 4.09 -2.72
N THR A 19 -10.82 3.99 -3.50
CA THR A 19 -10.88 3.61 -4.92
C THR A 19 -10.67 2.13 -5.15
N GLY A 20 -10.03 1.42 -4.21
CA GLY A 20 -9.65 0.01 -4.38
C GLY A 20 -8.51 -0.20 -5.38
N ASN A 21 -7.85 0.87 -5.84
CA ASN A 21 -6.70 0.79 -6.73
C ASN A 21 -5.40 0.80 -5.92
N HIS A 22 -4.46 -0.09 -6.25
CA HIS A 22 -3.14 -0.06 -5.64
C HIS A 22 -2.30 1.07 -6.22
N GLN A 23 -1.36 1.59 -5.42
CA GLN A 23 -0.42 2.62 -5.87
C GLN A 23 1.01 2.23 -5.53
N TRP A 24 1.90 2.42 -6.50
CA TRP A 24 3.34 2.26 -6.36
C TRP A 24 4.02 3.60 -6.46
N LEU A 25 4.80 3.94 -5.44
CA LEU A 25 5.61 5.14 -5.41
C LEU A 25 7.08 4.76 -5.46
N PHE A 26 7.84 5.47 -6.28
CA PHE A 26 9.27 5.29 -6.43
C PHE A 26 9.98 6.56 -6.01
N SER A 27 11.08 6.43 -5.27
CA SER A 27 11.98 7.55 -4.99
C SER A 27 13.42 7.14 -5.26
N ASP A 28 14.22 8.08 -5.76
CA ASP A 28 15.61 7.79 -6.17
C ASP A 28 16.60 7.91 -5.00
N THR A 29 16.15 8.38 -3.83
CA THR A 29 17.06 8.94 -2.81
C THR A 29 17.12 8.20 -1.47
N LEU A 30 16.05 7.53 -0.99
CA LEU A 30 16.02 6.90 0.36
C LEU A 30 15.15 5.62 0.45
N PHE A 31 13.93 5.65 -0.07
CA PHE A 31 13.08 4.46 -0.24
C PHE A 31 12.88 4.27 -1.72
N GLN A 32 13.40 3.18 -2.27
CA GLN A 32 13.27 2.99 -3.71
C GLN A 32 11.84 2.61 -4.11
N THR A 33 11.06 2.01 -3.19
CA THR A 33 9.67 1.65 -3.48
C THR A 33 8.77 1.73 -2.24
N ILE A 34 7.59 2.30 -2.40
CA ILE A 34 6.46 2.17 -1.47
C ILE A 34 5.28 1.61 -2.26
N ALA A 35 4.70 0.51 -1.80
CA ALA A 35 3.49 -0.07 -2.37
C ALA A 35 2.33 0.09 -1.38
N ILE A 36 1.22 0.63 -1.84
CA ILE A 36 -0.02 0.79 -1.08
C ILE A 36 -1.08 -0.09 -1.72
N ILE A 37 -1.55 -1.09 -0.99
CA ILE A 37 -2.39 -2.18 -1.52
C ILE A 37 -3.69 -2.23 -0.72
N PRO A 38 -4.86 -2.06 -1.37
CA PRO A 38 -6.15 -2.22 -0.71
C PRO A 38 -6.46 -3.70 -0.49
N LEU A 39 -7.03 -4.03 0.66
CA LEU A 39 -7.40 -5.39 1.10
C LEU A 39 -8.91 -5.56 1.20
N GLY A 40 -9.66 -4.97 0.26
CA GLY A 40 -11.12 -4.94 0.30
C GLY A 40 -11.64 -4.23 1.55
N SER A 41 -12.58 -4.83 2.27
CA SER A 41 -13.16 -4.26 3.50
C SER A 41 -12.20 -4.24 4.69
N SER A 42 -11.07 -4.96 4.62
CA SER A 42 -10.09 -5.03 5.72
C SER A 42 -9.18 -3.81 5.80
N GLY A 43 -9.28 -2.88 4.84
CA GLY A 43 -8.52 -1.64 4.81
C GLY A 43 -7.37 -1.67 3.81
N VAL A 44 -6.21 -1.12 4.18
CA VAL A 44 -5.07 -0.91 3.29
C VAL A 44 -3.77 -1.34 3.99
N VAL A 45 -2.87 -1.96 3.23
CA VAL A 45 -1.51 -2.25 3.68
C VAL A 45 -0.51 -1.37 2.93
N GLN A 46 0.47 -0.84 3.66
CA GLN A 46 1.62 -0.14 3.11
C GLN A 46 2.88 -0.98 3.28
N LEU A 47 3.60 -1.21 2.19
CA LEU A 47 4.89 -1.91 2.15
C LEU A 47 5.96 -0.94 1.68
N GLY A 48 7.15 -1.00 2.28
CA GLY A 48 8.29 -0.16 1.92
C GLY A 48 9.52 -1.01 1.60
N SER A 49 10.31 -0.56 0.62
CA SER A 49 11.57 -1.19 0.21
C SER A 49 12.64 -0.14 -0.08
N THR A 50 13.87 -0.45 0.33
CA THR A 50 15.08 0.30 -0.06
C THR A 50 15.58 -0.08 -1.46
N GLN A 51 15.00 -1.10 -2.08
CA GLN A 51 15.27 -1.54 -3.45
C GLN A 51 14.12 -1.17 -4.41
N LYS A 52 14.44 -0.87 -5.66
CA LYS A 52 13.47 -0.52 -6.71
C LYS A 52 12.79 -1.79 -7.17
N ILE A 53 11.52 -1.93 -6.84
CA ILE A 53 10.69 -3.09 -7.13
C ILE A 53 9.60 -2.60 -8.06
N LEU A 54 9.67 -3.00 -9.34
CA LEU A 54 8.60 -2.68 -10.29
C LEU A 54 7.28 -3.30 -9.83
N GLU A 55 6.18 -2.67 -10.20
CA GLU A 55 4.84 -3.21 -9.96
C GLU A 55 4.74 -4.67 -10.43
N SER A 56 4.24 -5.53 -9.55
CA SER A 56 4.11 -6.95 -9.80
C SER A 56 2.80 -7.49 -9.26
N THR A 57 2.00 -8.09 -10.14
CA THR A 57 0.77 -8.80 -9.78
C THR A 57 1.02 -9.89 -8.74
N LYS A 58 2.17 -10.58 -8.82
CA LYS A 58 2.56 -11.60 -7.83
C LYS A 58 2.66 -11.02 -6.42
N ILE A 59 3.19 -9.81 -6.25
CA ILE A 59 3.26 -9.16 -4.94
C ILE A 59 1.86 -8.82 -4.44
N LEU A 60 1.01 -8.25 -5.31
CA LEU A 60 -0.37 -7.94 -4.96
C LEU A 60 -1.15 -9.18 -4.49
N GLU A 61 -1.08 -10.27 -5.26
CA GLU A 61 -1.80 -11.52 -4.94
C GLU A 61 -1.27 -12.19 -3.67
N GLN A 62 0.06 -12.24 -3.49
CA GLN A 62 0.67 -12.86 -2.31
C GLN A 62 0.34 -12.06 -1.04
N THR A 63 0.45 -10.74 -1.09
CA THR A 63 0.14 -9.86 0.04
C THR A 63 -1.35 -9.92 0.38
N THR A 64 -2.21 -9.86 -0.63
CA THR A 64 -3.66 -9.93 -0.43
C THR A 64 -4.05 -11.25 0.20
N ARG A 65 -3.56 -12.37 -0.33
CA ARG A 65 -3.82 -13.70 0.24
C ARG A 65 -3.30 -13.82 1.67
N ALA A 66 -2.03 -13.48 1.92
CA ALA A 66 -1.42 -13.64 3.25
C ALA A 66 -2.15 -12.84 4.35
N LEU A 67 -2.67 -11.66 4.01
CA LEU A 67 -3.34 -10.78 4.98
C LEU A 67 -4.86 -11.02 5.05
N GLN A 68 -5.49 -11.53 3.99
CA GLN A 68 -6.90 -11.94 4.03
C GLN A 68 -7.10 -13.32 4.67
N GLU A 69 -6.13 -14.23 4.59
CA GLU A 69 -6.16 -15.55 5.27
C GLU A 69 -5.93 -15.47 6.78
N THR A 70 -5.57 -14.30 7.30
CA THR A 70 -5.32 -14.06 8.74
C THR A 70 -6.58 -13.59 9.50
N CYS A 71 -7.74 -13.47 8.84
CA CYS A 71 -9.02 -13.07 9.45
C CYS A 71 -10.12 -14.11 9.29
#